data_AF-A0A933M075-F1
#
_entry.id   AF-A0A933M075-F1
#
_cell.length_a   1.000
_cell.length_b   1.000
_cell.length_c   1.000
_cell.angle_alpha   90.00
_cell.angle_beta   90.00
_cell.angle_gamma   90.00
#
_symmetry.space_group_name_H-M   'P 1'
#
loop_
_entity.id
_entity.type
_entity.pdbx_description
1 polymer ?
#
loop_
_entity_poly.entity_id
_entity_poly.type
_entity_poly.pdbx_seq_one_letter_code
_entity_poly.pdbx_strand_id
1 'polypeptide(L)'
;PFDVDVMKVEVPATATAETPWHVTRLSRQRYFTSVKPKRAKLSDKGFIDYQRSILPGLEPDSDVAALVNGVVSVTPLSLDLTSRVKLDEWERQLHQLEHGTGVMRDT
;
A
#
# COMPACT_ATOMS: atom_id res chain seq x y z
N PRO A 1 5.77 10.76 -18.24
CA PRO A 1 7.06 10.03 -18.14
C PRO A 1 6.81 8.54 -18.37
N PHE A 2 7.82 7.76 -18.76
CA PHE A 2 7.65 6.30 -18.84
C PHE A 2 7.28 5.74 -17.46
N ASP A 3 6.32 4.79 -17.40
CA ASP A 3 5.85 4.12 -16.17
C ASP A 3 5.12 5.03 -15.15
N VAL A 4 4.70 6.23 -15.57
CA VAL A 4 3.86 7.15 -14.78
C VAL A 4 2.54 7.35 -15.49
N ASP A 5 1.55 6.54 -15.13
CA ASP A 5 0.21 6.55 -15.72
C ASP A 5 -0.76 7.43 -14.92
N VAL A 6 -0.61 7.44 -13.59
CA VAL A 6 -1.48 8.18 -12.68
C VAL A 6 -0.64 9.00 -11.70
N MET A 7 -1.05 10.24 -11.44
CA MET A 7 -0.52 11.06 -10.36
C MET A 7 -1.53 11.09 -9.22
N LYS A 8 -1.26 10.31 -8.17
CA LYS A 8 -2.06 10.35 -6.93
C LYS A 8 -1.62 11.57 -6.13
N VAL A 9 -2.57 12.43 -5.76
CA VAL A 9 -2.31 13.62 -4.93
C VAL A 9 -3.11 13.48 -3.64
N GLU A 10 -2.43 13.59 -2.50
CA GLU A 10 -3.07 13.60 -1.18
C GLU A 10 -2.77 14.90 -0.46
N VAL A 11 -3.84 15.56 0.00
CA VAL A 11 -3.79 16.90 0.61
C VAL A 11 -4.20 16.79 2.08
N PRO A 12 -3.34 17.18 3.03
CA PRO A 12 -3.73 17.25 4.44
C PRO A 12 -4.94 18.15 4.65
N ALA A 13 -5.82 17.78 5.58
CA ALA A 13 -7.04 18.55 5.86
C ALA A 13 -6.76 19.99 6.33
N THR A 14 -5.56 20.25 6.87
CA THR A 14 -5.09 21.56 7.34
C THR A 14 -4.26 22.31 6.31
N ALA A 15 -4.17 21.81 5.08
CA ALA A 15 -3.34 22.44 4.06
C ALA A 15 -3.87 23.83 3.66
N THR A 16 -2.93 24.75 3.44
CA THR A 16 -3.12 26.08 2.86
C THR A 16 -2.39 26.16 1.51
N ALA A 17 -2.51 27.28 0.80
CA ALA A 17 -1.79 27.49 -0.46
C ALA A 17 -0.25 27.49 -0.27
N GLU A 18 0.23 27.77 0.94
CA GLU A 18 1.64 27.79 1.31
C GLU A 18 2.15 26.43 1.80
N THR A 19 1.27 25.42 1.92
CA THR A 19 1.68 24.09 2.38
C THR A 19 2.63 23.45 1.37
N PRO A 20 3.83 22.98 1.81
CA PRO A 20 4.79 22.38 0.90
C PRO A 20 4.25 21.06 0.32
N TRP A 21 4.78 20.67 -0.83
CA TRP A 21 4.48 19.40 -1.47
C TRP A 21 5.78 18.65 -1.79
N HIS A 22 5.70 17.32 -1.76
CA HIS A 22 6.82 16.44 -2.09
C HIS A 22 6.38 15.29 -2.99
N VAL A 23 7.29 14.85 -3.87
CA VAL A 23 7.14 13.58 -4.56
C VAL A 23 7.43 12.47 -3.56
N THR A 24 6.52 11.51 -3.47
CA THR A 24 6.59 10.41 -2.50
C THR A 24 6.38 9.08 -3.18
N ARG A 25 6.75 7.99 -2.49
CA ARG A 25 6.28 6.65 -2.86
C ARG A 25 4.99 6.29 -2.15
N LEU A 26 4.22 5.38 -2.74
CA LEU A 26 3.08 4.76 -2.08
C LEU A 26 3.57 3.95 -0.86
N SER A 27 3.04 4.23 0.33
CA SER A 27 3.34 3.45 1.53
C SER A 27 2.89 1.99 1.34
N ARG A 28 3.66 1.05 1.91
CA ARG A 28 3.27 -0.37 1.97
C ARG A 28 2.37 -0.66 3.17
N GLN A 29 2.17 0.32 4.06
CA GLN A 29 1.33 0.21 5.23
C GLN A 29 -0.09 0.70 4.95
N ARG A 30 -1.08 0.05 5.56
CA ARG A 30 -2.47 0.50 5.48
C ARG A 30 -2.67 1.70 6.39
N TYR A 31 -2.93 2.87 5.82
CA TYR A 31 -3.27 4.06 6.59
C TYR A 31 -4.69 4.01 7.18
N PHE A 32 -5.64 3.38 6.47
CA PHE A 32 -7.01 3.16 6.94
C PHE A 32 -7.27 1.67 7.15
N THR A 33 -7.86 1.31 8.28
CA THR A 33 -8.31 -0.05 8.57
C THR A 33 -9.82 -0.06 8.80
N SER A 34 -10.51 -1.04 8.23
CA SER A 34 -11.95 -1.21 8.40
C SER A 34 -12.26 -1.57 9.85
N VAL A 35 -13.23 -0.90 10.46
CA VAL A 35 -13.74 -1.26 11.78
C VAL A 35 -15.01 -2.10 11.64
N LYS A 36 -15.25 -2.96 12.64
CA LYS A 36 -16.44 -3.82 12.67
C LYS A 36 -17.70 -2.94 12.62
N PRO A 37 -18.67 -3.22 11.72
CA PRO A 37 -19.92 -2.49 11.67
C PRO A 37 -20.67 -2.56 13.01
N LYS A 38 -21.10 -1.40 13.51
CA LYS A 38 -21.95 -1.31 14.71
C LYS A 38 -23.40 -1.61 14.32
N ARG A 39 -23.89 -2.79 14.69
CA ARG A 39 -25.28 -3.23 14.50
C ARG A 39 -25.75 -4.09 15.66
N ALA A 40 -27.02 -4.03 16.00
CA ALA A 40 -27.59 -4.82 17.09
C ALA A 40 -27.95 -6.24 16.62
N LYS A 41 -28.48 -6.37 15.39
CA LYS A 41 -28.81 -7.65 14.74
C LYS A 41 -28.15 -7.75 13.38
N LEU A 42 -27.94 -8.99 12.91
CA LEU A 42 -27.38 -9.23 11.58
C LEU A 42 -28.28 -8.71 10.44
N SER A 43 -29.59 -8.62 10.69
CA SER A 43 -30.59 -8.06 9.77
C SER A 43 -30.52 -6.54 9.62
N ASP A 44 -29.88 -5.85 10.57
CA ASP A 44 -29.80 -4.40 10.53
C ASP A 44 -28.77 -3.95 9.50
N LYS A 45 -28.99 -2.78 8.90
CA LYS A 45 -28.01 -2.15 8.02
C LYS A 45 -26.70 -1.95 8.79
N GLY A 46 -25.62 -2.54 8.28
CA GLY A 46 -24.26 -2.29 8.75
C GLY A 46 -23.56 -1.33 7.81
N PHE A 47 -23.06 -0.21 8.33
CA PHE A 47 -22.18 0.66 7.59
C PHE A 47 -20.73 0.21 7.80
N ILE A 48 -19.96 0.13 6.72
CA ILE A 48 -18.51 -0.08 6.81
C ILE A 48 -17.91 1.26 7.18
N ASP A 49 -17.18 1.28 8.28
CA ASP A 49 -16.49 2.46 8.78
C ASP A 49 -14.98 2.16 8.82
N TYR A 50 -14.16 3.21 8.87
CA TYR A 50 -12.71 3.12 8.80
C TYR A 50 -12.08 4.00 9.87
N GLN A 51 -10.99 3.52 10.45
CA GLN A 51 -10.16 4.31 11.35
C GLN A 51 -8.77 4.50 10.77
N ARG A 52 -8.13 5.62 11.12
CA ARG A 52 -6.71 5.83 10.84
C ARG A 52 -5.89 4.88 11.70
N SER A 53 -4.95 4.19 11.07
CA SER A 53 -4.03 3.25 11.70
C SER A 53 -2.62 3.59 11.24
N ILE A 54 -1.89 4.36 12.06
CA ILE A 54 -0.49 4.67 11.79
C ILE A 54 0.34 3.67 12.59
N LEU A 55 0.97 2.73 11.90
CA LEU A 55 1.84 1.75 12.52
C LEU A 55 3.25 2.32 12.72
N PRO A 56 4.01 1.84 13.72
CA PRO A 56 5.42 2.16 13.85
C PRO A 56 6.22 1.77 12.60
N GLY A 57 7.38 2.40 12.40
CA GLY A 57 8.27 2.09 11.28
C GLY A 57 7.77 2.65 9.95
N LEU A 58 7.10 3.80 10.00
CA LEU A 58 6.66 4.48 8.80
C LEU A 58 7.86 4.89 7.95
N GLU A 59 7.65 4.72 6.67
CA GLU A 59 8.56 4.95 5.59
C GLU A 59 8.76 6.47 5.37
N PRO A 60 9.95 7.03 5.62
CA PRO A 60 10.13 8.48 5.68
C PRO A 60 9.77 9.22 4.38
N ASP A 61 9.92 8.53 3.24
CA ASP A 61 9.66 9.02 1.88
C ASP A 61 8.27 8.63 1.34
N SER A 62 7.39 8.09 2.19
CA SER A 62 6.04 7.68 1.81
C SER A 62 5.02 8.81 1.82
N ASP A 63 3.95 8.61 1.04
CA ASP A 63 2.76 9.45 1.03
C ASP A 63 2.11 9.60 2.42
N VAL A 64 2.01 8.51 3.16
CA VAL A 64 1.52 8.51 4.55
C VAL A 64 2.41 9.36 5.47
N ALA A 65 3.75 9.30 5.31
CA ALA A 65 4.65 10.12 6.12
C ALA A 65 4.50 11.61 5.80
N ALA A 66 4.36 11.96 4.51
CA ALA A 66 4.07 13.32 4.09
C ALA A 66 2.78 13.83 4.72
N LEU A 67 1.69 13.05 4.68
CA LEU A 67 0.41 13.43 5.28
C LEU A 67 0.49 13.63 6.80
N VAL A 68 1.19 12.74 7.51
CA VAL A 68 1.39 12.87 8.97
C VAL A 68 2.20 14.13 9.31
N ASN A 69 3.13 14.51 8.45
CA ASN A 69 3.94 15.71 8.59
C ASN A 69 3.26 16.99 8.07
N GLY A 70 2.00 16.90 7.62
CA GLY A 70 1.26 18.06 7.10
C GLY A 70 1.75 18.55 5.74
N VAL A 71 2.37 17.68 4.95
CA VAL A 71 2.87 17.96 3.59
C VAL A 71 1.93 17.34 2.56
N VAL A 72 1.70 18.03 1.44
CA VAL A 72 0.99 17.47 0.28
C VAL A 72 1.85 16.39 -0.38
N SER A 73 1.29 15.20 -0.56
CA SER A 73 1.95 14.09 -1.26
C SER A 73 1.57 14.08 -2.74
N VAL A 74 2.58 13.90 -3.60
CA VAL A 74 2.41 13.58 -5.02
C VAL A 74 3.08 12.25 -5.29
N THR A 75 2.29 11.21 -5.53
CA THR A 75 2.79 9.84 -5.76
C THR A 75 2.57 9.43 -7.21
N PRO A 76 3.63 9.20 -8.01
CA PRO A 76 3.49 8.62 -9.33
C PRO A 76 3.13 7.14 -9.20
N LEU A 77 2.11 6.72 -9.91
CA LEU A 77 1.64 5.35 -9.96
C LEU A 77 1.71 4.84 -11.39
N SER A 78 2.14 3.58 -11.51
CA SER A 78 1.98 2.77 -12.71
C SER A 78 0.69 1.98 -12.61
N LEU A 79 0.03 1.77 -13.74
CA LEU A 79 -1.10 0.86 -13.89
C LEU A 79 -0.65 -0.54 -14.35
N ASP A 80 0.62 -0.71 -14.72
CA ASP A 80 1.22 -2.03 -14.87
C ASP A 80 1.49 -2.63 -13.48
N LEU A 81 0.64 -3.59 -13.08
CA LEU A 81 0.76 -4.29 -11.80
C LEU A 81 1.76 -5.46 -11.87
N THR A 82 2.37 -5.70 -13.03
CA THR A 82 3.44 -6.69 -13.15
C THR A 82 4.62 -6.24 -12.29
N SER A 83 5.09 -7.13 -11.42
CA SER A 83 6.28 -6.84 -10.61
C SER A 83 7.47 -6.56 -11.53
N ARG A 84 8.31 -5.59 -11.16
CA ARG A 84 9.49 -5.17 -11.93
C ARG A 84 10.66 -6.16 -11.75
N VAL A 85 10.36 -7.45 -11.90
CA VAL A 85 11.31 -8.56 -11.86
C VAL A 85 11.57 -9.07 -13.27
N LYS A 86 12.69 -9.74 -13.47
CA LYS A 86 12.93 -10.49 -14.70
C LYS A 86 12.12 -11.78 -14.66
N LEU A 87 11.19 -11.94 -15.60
CA LEU A 87 10.23 -13.04 -15.58
C LEU A 87 10.91 -14.40 -15.74
N ASP A 88 11.98 -14.49 -16.53
CA ASP A 88 12.75 -15.72 -16.73
C ASP A 88 13.53 -16.15 -15.47
N GLU A 89 14.08 -15.20 -14.71
CA GLU A 89 14.72 -15.48 -13.41
C GLU A 89 13.69 -15.95 -12.39
N TRP A 90 12.52 -15.31 -12.36
CA TRP A 90 11.42 -15.71 -11.47
C TRP A 90 10.87 -17.10 -11.80
N GLU A 91 10.65 -17.41 -13.07
CA GLU A 91 10.20 -18.72 -13.54
C GLU A 91 11.21 -19.83 -13.15
N ARG A 92 12.51 -19.58 -13.34
CA ARG A 92 13.56 -20.52 -12.90
C ARG A 92 13.52 -20.79 -11.39
N GLN A 93 13.31 -19.77 -10.57
CA GLN A 93 13.21 -19.93 -9.11
C GLN A 93 12.02 -20.81 -8.72
N LEU A 94 10.88 -20.64 -9.38
CA LEU A 94 9.70 -21.45 -9.14
C LEU A 94 9.94 -22.93 -9.48
N HIS A 95 10.53 -23.21 -10.65
CA HIS A 95 10.89 -24.59 -11.01
C HIS A 95 11.88 -25.23 -10.03
N GLN A 96 12.83 -24.48 -9.46
CA GLN A 96 13.74 -25.01 -8.45
C GLN A 96 13.02 -25.44 -7.16
N LEU A 97 11.99 -24.69 -6.74
CA LEU A 97 11.20 -25.02 -5.55
C LEU A 97 10.34 -26.27 -5.74
N GLU A 98 9.81 -26.50 -6.95
CA GLU A 98 9.05 -27.71 -7.30
C GLU A 98 9.90 -28.98 -7.17
N HIS A 99 11.18 -28.91 -7.56
CA HIS A 99 12.10 -30.06 -7.52
C HIS A 99 12.81 -30.20 -6.16
N GLY A 100 12.82 -29.16 -5.33
CA GLY A 100 13.46 -29.14 -4.00
C GLY A 100 12.60 -29.68 -2.85
N THR A 101 11.31 -29.97 -3.07
CA THR A 101 10.37 -30.46 -2.03
C THR A 101 10.25 -32.00 -1.96
N GLY A 102 11.12 -32.74 -2.66
CA GLY A 102 11.11 -34.20 -2.75
C GLY A 102 11.78 -34.98 -1.61
N VAL A 103 12.29 -34.34 -0.55
CA VAL A 103 12.91 -35.05 0.58
C VAL A 103 12.30 -34.54 1.88
N MET A 104 11.30 -35.26 2.39
CA MET A 104 10.93 -35.40 3.82
C MET A 104 9.60 -36.18 3.92
N ARG A 105 9.65 -37.48 3.59
CA ARG A 105 8.74 -38.52 4.09
C ARG A 105 9.52 -39.83 4.20
N ASP A 106 10.23 -39.98 5.31
CA ASP A 106 10.42 -41.27 5.98
C ASP A 106 11.11 -41.03 7.32
N THR A 107 10.31 -40.93 8.38
CA THR A 107 10.58 -41.57 9.68
C THR A 107 9.30 -41.61 10.50
#